data_AF-A0A8J8GIK0-F1
#
_entry.id   AF-A0A8J8GIK0-F1
#
_cell.length_a   1.000
_cell.length_b   1.000
_cell.length_c   1.000
_cell.angle_alpha   90.00
_cell.angle_beta   90.00
_cell.angle_gamma   90.00
#
_symmetry.space_group_name_H-M   'P 1'
#
loop_
_entity.id
_entity.type
_entity.pdbx_description
1 polymer ?
#
loop_
_entity_poly.entity_id
_entity_poly.type
_entity_poly.pdbx_seq_one_letter_code
_entity_poly.pdbx_strand_id
1 'polypeptide(L)'
;MSIKKQYYLIMTPLVIIGIYLTYKIPATMPYVILILLFVLYYFGWKDVRTKLEKAKGEEEIRRVLVPFILQTIFVVLGIISFFVNVFT
;
A
#
# COMPACT_ATOMS: atom_id res chain seq x y z
N MET A 1 -10.87 -4.51 16.71
CA MET A 1 -11.42 -4.30 15.34
C MET A 1 -10.56 -5.07 14.35
N SER A 2 -11.13 -5.82 13.40
CA SER A 2 -10.31 -6.63 12.46
C SER A 2 -9.50 -5.72 11.52
N ILE A 3 -8.31 -6.16 11.11
CA ILE A 3 -7.42 -5.42 10.17
C ILE A 3 -8.21 -5.06 8.89
N LYS A 4 -9.07 -5.96 8.42
CA LYS A 4 -9.98 -5.71 7.28
C LYS A 4 -10.91 -4.52 7.52
N LYS A 5 -11.54 -4.43 8.70
CA LYS A 5 -12.44 -3.30 9.05
C LYS A 5 -11.68 -1.99 9.15
N GLN A 6 -10.46 -1.98 9.71
CA GLN A 6 -9.61 -0.78 9.78
C GLN A 6 -9.16 -0.32 8.38
N TYR A 7 -8.83 -1.27 7.51
CA TYR A 7 -8.47 -0.99 6.12
C TYR A 7 -9.59 -0.25 5.39
N TYR A 8 -10.83 -0.78 5.41
CA TYR A 8 -11.95 -0.11 4.75
C TYR A 8 -12.27 1.27 5.38
N LEU A 9 -12.22 1.38 6.71
CA LEU A 9 -12.49 2.64 7.40
C LEU A 9 -11.50 3.75 6.99
N ILE A 10 -10.24 3.41 6.70
CA ILE A 10 -9.20 4.38 6.33
C ILE A 10 -9.13 4.57 4.81
N MET A 11 -9.21 3.49 4.03
CA MET A 11 -9.09 3.56 2.56
C MET A 11 -10.30 4.24 1.92
N THR A 12 -11.52 3.98 2.39
CA THR A 12 -12.72 4.57 1.79
C THR A 12 -12.71 6.11 1.81
N PRO A 13 -12.52 6.80 2.95
CA PRO A 13 -12.45 8.26 2.94
C PRO A 13 -11.23 8.76 2.16
N LEU A 14 -10.10 8.06 2.21
CA LEU A 14 -8.88 8.46 1.50
C LEU A 14 -9.04 8.40 -0.02
N VAL A 15 -9.74 7.39 -0.54
CA VAL A 15 -10.12 7.28 -1.95
C VAL A 15 -11.13 8.36 -2.33
N ILE A 16 -12.15 8.63 -1.52
CA ILE A 16 -13.16 9.67 -1.79
C ILE A 16 -12.49 11.05 -1.85
N ILE A 17 -11.65 11.39 -0.87
CA ILE A 17 -10.89 12.64 -0.83
C ILE A 17 -9.94 12.71 -2.03
N GLY A 18 -9.25 11.61 -2.34
CA GLY A 18 -8.34 11.53 -3.48
C GLY A 18 -9.02 11.78 -4.83
N ILE A 19 -10.19 11.18 -5.06
CA ILE A 19 -11.00 11.40 -6.27
C ILE A 19 -11.46 12.86 -6.33
N TYR A 20 -11.94 13.42 -5.22
CA TYR A 20 -12.39 14.81 -5.16
C TYR A 20 -11.26 15.80 -5.47
N LEU A 21 -10.07 15.60 -4.88
CA LEU A 21 -8.90 16.43 -5.12
C LEU A 21 -8.41 16.32 -6.56
N THR A 22 -8.40 15.11 -7.12
CA THR A 22 -8.00 14.88 -8.52
C THR A 22 -8.97 15.55 -9.50
N TYR A 23 -10.27 15.53 -9.20
CA TYR A 23 -11.28 16.21 -10.01
C TYR A 23 -11.14 17.73 -9.98
N LYS A 24 -10.80 18.31 -8.82
CA LYS A 24 -10.63 19.77 -8.67
C LYS A 24 -9.28 20.27 -9.16
N ILE A 25 -8.21 19.48 -8.99
CA ILE A 25 -6.84 19.82 -9.32
C ILE A 25 -6.17 18.59 -9.95
N PRO A 26 -6.19 18.44 -11.28
CA PRO A 26 -5.68 17.25 -11.97
C PRO A 26 -4.20 16.96 -11.65
N ALA A 27 -3.40 18.00 -11.41
CA ALA A 27 -1.99 17.88 -11.01
C ALA A 27 -1.77 17.16 -9.66
N THR A 28 -2.83 16.97 -8.85
CA THR A 28 -2.74 16.23 -7.58
C THR A 28 -2.80 14.70 -7.75
N MET A 29 -3.28 14.20 -8.90
CA MET A 29 -3.41 12.78 -9.21
C MET A 29 -2.17 11.94 -8.87
N PRO A 30 -0.94 12.31 -9.30
CA PRO A 30 0.23 11.51 -8.99
C PRO A 30 0.46 11.41 -7.47
N TYR A 31 0.27 12.50 -6.71
CA TYR A 31 0.46 12.51 -5.26
C TYR A 31 -0.60 11.66 -4.54
N VAL A 32 -1.85 11.66 -5.02
CA VAL A 32 -2.91 10.80 -4.49
C VAL A 32 -2.56 9.32 -4.68
N ILE A 33 -2.06 8.94 -5.85
CA ILE A 33 -1.60 7.57 -6.15
C ILE A 33 -0.44 7.18 -5.22
N LEU A 34 0.50 8.10 -4.98
CA LEU A 34 1.62 7.86 -4.07
C LEU A 34 1.14 7.60 -2.63
N ILE A 35 0.20 8.40 -2.12
CA ILE A 35 -0.38 8.20 -0.79
C ILE A 35 -1.10 6.84 -0.71
N LEU A 36 -1.88 6.47 -1.74
CA LEU A 36 -2.55 5.17 -1.80
C LEU A 36 -1.56 4.01 -1.77
N LEU A 37 -0.43 4.11 -2.50
CA LEU A 37 0.64 3.13 -2.48
C LEU A 37 1.25 2.96 -1.07
N PHE A 38 1.52 4.06 -0.37
CA PHE A 38 2.03 4.01 1.01
C PHE A 38 1.04 3.37 1.97
N VAL A 39 -0.24 3.70 1.86
CA VAL A 39 -1.29 3.11 2.72
C VAL A 39 -1.41 1.61 2.46
N LEU A 40 -1.44 1.18 1.19
CA LEU A 40 -1.44 -0.24 0.82
C LEU A 40 -0.22 -0.99 1.37
N TYR A 41 0.97 -0.40 1.25
CA TYR A 41 2.20 -0.98 1.77
C TYR A 41 2.17 -1.11 3.30
N TYR A 42 1.72 -0.07 4.00
CA TYR A 42 1.60 -0.08 5.46
C TYR A 42 0.66 -1.18 5.95
N PHE A 43 -0.52 -1.33 5.33
CA PHE A 43 -1.45 -2.39 5.69
C PHE A 43 -0.92 -3.78 5.33
N GLY A 44 -0.23 -3.93 4.20
CA GLY A 44 0.45 -5.17 3.81
C GLY A 44 1.49 -5.58 4.85
N TRP A 45 2.34 -4.64 5.27
CA TRP A 45 3.32 -4.85 6.34
C TRP A 45 2.68 -5.25 7.66
N LYS A 46 1.61 -4.57 8.07
CA LYS A 46 0.88 -4.88 9.31
C LYS A 46 0.29 -6.29 9.29
N ASP A 47 -0.28 -6.71 8.16
CA ASP A 47 -0.84 -8.05 7.97
C ASP A 47 0.27 -9.12 8.01
N VAL A 48 1.38 -8.88 7.32
CA VAL A 48 2.56 -9.75 7.32
C VAL A 48 3.14 -9.92 8.71
N ARG A 49 3.35 -8.82 9.45
CA ARG A 49 3.80 -8.87 10.85
C ARG A 49 2.89 -9.73 11.71
N THR A 50 1.57 -9.54 11.59
CA THR A 50 0.58 -10.30 12.37
C THR A 50 0.60 -11.79 12.04
N LYS A 51 0.85 -12.15 10.77
CA LYS A 51 0.95 -13.55 10.33
C LYS A 51 2.28 -14.17 10.75
N LEU A 52 3.38 -13.42 10.68
CA LEU A 52 4.71 -13.87 11.13
C LEU A 52 4.73 -14.15 12.63
N GLU A 53 4.09 -13.30 13.44
CA GLU A 53 3.95 -13.51 14.90
C GLU A 53 3.18 -14.81 15.25
N LYS A 54 2.39 -15.34 14.31
CA LYS A 54 1.59 -16.57 14.50
C LYS A 54 2.14 -17.80 13.79
N ALA A 55 3.14 -17.62 12.93
CA ALA A 55 3.67 -18.69 12.09
C ALA A 55 4.49 -19.68 12.95
N LYS A 56 4.24 -20.98 12.79
CA LYS A 56 4.95 -22.06 13.48
C LYS A 56 5.67 -22.94 12.47
N GLY A 57 6.64 -22.36 11.77
CA GLY A 57 7.51 -23.11 10.86
C GLY A 57 8.06 -22.26 9.73
N GLU A 58 9.20 -22.69 9.18
CA GLU A 58 9.89 -21.99 8.08
C GLU A 58 9.03 -21.87 6.82
N GLU A 59 8.22 -22.90 6.53
CA GLU A 59 7.34 -22.92 5.37
C GLU A 59 6.22 -21.87 5.46
N GLU A 60 5.61 -21.70 6.63
CA GLU A 60 4.58 -20.68 6.86
C GLU A 60 5.17 -19.27 6.80
N ILE A 61 6.35 -19.08 7.37
CA ILE A 61 7.10 -17.83 7.28
C ILE A 61 7.35 -17.50 5.80
N ARG A 62 7.85 -18.45 5.01
CA ARG A 62 8.15 -18.26 3.58
C ARG A 62 6.89 -17.89 2.78
N ARG A 63 5.76 -18.55 3.05
CA ARG A 63 4.47 -18.25 2.39
C ARG A 63 3.96 -16.83 2.66
N VAL A 64 4.30 -16.25 3.80
CA VAL A 64 3.93 -14.88 4.15
C VAL A 64 4.95 -13.87 3.63
N LEU A 65 6.25 -14.19 3.72
CA LEU A 65 7.34 -13.30 3.34
C LEU A 65 7.49 -13.11 1.82
N VAL A 66 7.33 -14.18 1.02
CA VAL A 66 7.51 -14.10 -0.44
C VAL A 66 6.54 -13.12 -1.10
N PRO A 67 5.21 -13.17 -0.83
CA PRO A 67 4.28 -12.18 -1.35
C PRO A 67 4.61 -10.75 -0.89
N PHE A 68 5.10 -10.60 0.35
CA PHE A 68 5.48 -9.29 0.87
C PHE A 68 6.69 -8.72 0.16
N ILE A 69 7.74 -9.52 -0.08
CA ILE A 69 8.92 -9.09 -0.84
C ILE A 69 8.52 -8.64 -2.25
N LEU A 70 7.66 -9.41 -2.93
CA LEU A 70 7.12 -9.02 -4.24
C LEU A 70 6.35 -7.70 -4.15
N GLN A 71 5.48 -7.53 -3.15
CA GLN A 71 4.77 -6.28 -2.91
C GLN A 71 5.75 -5.11 -2.73
N THR A 72 6.81 -5.28 -1.92
CA THR A 72 7.86 -4.26 -1.72
C THR A 72 8.53 -3.89 -3.03
N ILE A 73 8.89 -4.87 -3.87
CA ILE A 73 9.50 -4.62 -5.18
C ILE A 73 8.56 -3.78 -6.05
N PHE A 74 7.28 -4.14 -6.13
CA PHE A 74 6.31 -3.35 -6.91
C PHE A 74 6.12 -1.92 -6.37
N VAL A 75 6.12 -1.74 -5.05
CA VAL A 75 6.04 -0.40 -4.45
C VAL A 75 7.29 0.42 -4.80
N VAL A 76 8.48 -0.17 -4.71
CA VAL A 76 9.74 0.51 -5.08
C VAL A 76 9.74 0.89 -6.56
N LEU A 77 9.34 -0.02 -7.46
CA LEU A 77 9.22 0.28 -8.88
C LEU A 77 8.19 1.38 -9.15
N GLY A 78 7.05 1.36 -8.45
CA GLY A 78 6.04 2.41 -8.53
C GLY A 78 6.56 3.77 -8.10
N ILE A 79 7.34 3.83 -7.01
CA ILE A 79 7.98 5.07 -6.53
C ILE A 79 9.01 5.56 -7.55
N ILE A 80 9.89 4.70 -8.06
CA ILE A 80 10.87 5.08 -9.08
C ILE A 80 10.16 5.61 -10.33
N SER A 81 9.14 4.91 -10.81
CA SER A 81 8.33 5.33 -11.96
C SER A 81 7.66 6.68 -11.73
N PHE A 82 7.14 6.93 -10.53
CA PHE A 82 6.61 8.23 -10.14
C PHE A 82 7.68 9.33 -10.25
N PHE A 83 8.86 9.11 -9.69
CA PHE A 83 9.92 10.12 -9.72
C PHE A 83 10.43 10.40 -11.14
N VAL A 84 10.53 9.38 -11.99
CA VAL A 84 10.85 9.57 -13.40
C VAL A 84 9.75 10.41 -14.07
N ASN A 85 8.50 9.97 -14.05
CA ASN A 85 7.44 10.64 -14.81
C ASN A 85 7.02 12.03 -14.28
N VAL A 86 7.30 12.35 -13.02
CA VAL A 86 6.92 13.65 -12.41
C VAL A 86 8.05 14.67 -12.48
N PHE A 87 9.32 14.25 -12.53
CA PHE A 87 10.48 15.16 -12.47
C PHE A 87 11.36 15.16 -13.74
N THR A 88 11.03 14.38 -14.77
CA THR A 88 11.58 14.55 -16.14
C THR A 88 10.50 15.04 -17.10
#